data_AF-A0A7L0UW01-F1
#
_entry.id   AF-A0A7L0UW01-F1
#
_cell.length_a   1.000
_cell.length_b   1.000
_cell.length_c   1.000
_cell.angle_alpha   90.00
_cell.angle_beta   90.00
_cell.angle_gamma   90.00
#
_symmetry.space_group_name_H-M   'P 1'
#
loop_
_entity.id
_entity.type
_entity.pdbx_description
1 polymer ?
#
loop_
_entity_poly.entity_id
_entity_poly.type
_entity_poly.pdbx_seq_one_letter_code
_entity_poly.pdbx_strand_id
1 'polypeptide(L)'
;RAAQEEKESQRQKLQEVAEYREQSKQHSLTILALEARLLEATQQQKVLEEEKAALSKWPIPHHRVTPGHQKAGFPVAVRSALIFPRKLQEELAVAKGTLLEKKAVISRLTRELSETRARMSDMRGELSEEQKMELEHSQRQLKHREWEVNQLREKLSETSSLLEEKDQALKAAAEELRYALTSPKASQMPLLSGGKAVYVELVLHQMQTGQEPVFFQEPPSDLAELGAKCRGLRHEETIQHQKEGLAELRERVKVLEKRQCSGAVRSNSEPLVVRMKDLPEKIVQQRGLELEPAPVSGEKLKAGKVPDHVPNGSSSRITNSTLSLEMAEETDLGEKMYLDVIGALGSLMEMKELSGMQPLQHFPQERRAEVGLQKQKALELLYKKIRNLQVCLERKEEVLKDYEGSVEQLRQSQASLRRCQEEMSKLEDEAHREAEEKALLREALERMQLQLDRERRLRQAAKRHKV
;
A
#
# COMPACT_ATOMS: atom_id res chain seq x y z
N ARG A 1 21.97 11.95 -33.21
CA ARG A 1 21.06 12.84 -32.46
C ARG A 1 20.28 12.01 -31.45
N ALA A 2 19.45 11.05 -31.87
CA ALA A 2 18.76 10.11 -30.96
C ALA A 2 19.68 9.38 -29.94
N ALA A 3 20.83 8.83 -30.37
CA ALA A 3 21.77 8.17 -29.44
C ALA A 3 22.50 9.12 -28.47
N GLN A 4 22.51 10.42 -28.75
CA GLN A 4 23.07 11.45 -27.87
C GLN A 4 22.01 11.86 -26.84
N GLU A 5 20.76 12.05 -27.29
CA GLU A 5 19.59 12.35 -26.44
C GLU A 5 19.31 11.22 -25.45
N GLU A 6 19.47 9.95 -25.86
CA GLU A 6 19.31 8.80 -24.96
C GLU A 6 20.39 8.77 -23.86
N LYS A 7 21.64 9.09 -24.20
CA LYS A 7 22.74 9.20 -23.22
C LYS A 7 22.53 10.35 -22.24
N GLU A 8 21.98 11.48 -22.70
CA GLU A 8 21.64 12.62 -21.85
C GLU A 8 20.46 12.29 -20.92
N SER A 9 19.43 11.61 -21.41
CA SER A 9 18.31 11.12 -20.59
C SER A 9 18.77 10.11 -19.53
N GLN A 10 19.66 9.19 -19.88
CA GLN A 10 20.23 8.25 -18.90
C GLN A 10 21.04 8.96 -17.81
N ARG A 11 21.81 10.00 -18.16
CA ARG A 11 22.55 10.81 -17.18
C ARG A 11 21.61 11.56 -16.23
N GLN A 12 20.53 12.14 -16.75
CA GLN A 12 19.52 12.82 -15.93
C GLN A 12 18.84 11.86 -14.95
N LYS A 13 18.45 10.67 -15.42
CA LYS A 13 17.86 9.62 -14.56
C LYS A 13 18.81 9.17 -13.45
N LEU A 14 20.10 9.00 -13.77
CA LEU A 14 21.10 8.62 -12.77
C LEU A 14 21.33 9.72 -11.73
N GLN A 15 21.29 10.97 -12.15
CA GLN A 15 21.39 12.12 -11.24
C GLN A 15 20.18 12.22 -10.32
N GLU A 16 18.97 12.08 -10.87
CA GLU A 16 17.73 12.08 -10.08
C GLU A 16 17.71 10.94 -9.05
N VAL A 17 18.15 9.73 -9.43
CA VAL A 17 18.28 8.59 -8.49
C VAL A 17 19.30 8.88 -7.38
N ALA A 18 20.39 9.58 -7.69
CA ALA A 18 21.39 9.96 -6.67
C ALA A 18 20.83 10.98 -5.69
N GLU A 19 20.06 11.97 -6.17
CA GLU A 19 19.39 12.98 -5.35
C GLU A 19 18.35 12.34 -4.42
N TYR A 20 17.51 11.43 -4.93
CA TYR A 20 16.55 10.69 -4.10
C TYR A 20 17.22 9.81 -3.04
N ARG A 21 18.34 9.16 -3.38
CA ARG A 21 19.11 8.37 -2.41
C ARG A 21 19.67 9.25 -1.31
N GLU A 22 20.13 10.45 -1.63
CA GLU A 22 20.63 11.38 -0.63
C GLU A 22 19.50 11.91 0.26
N GLN A 23 18.35 12.30 -0.32
CA GLN A 23 17.17 12.67 0.46
C GLN A 23 16.72 11.56 1.41
N SER A 24 16.69 10.32 0.93
CA SER A 24 16.34 9.15 1.76
C SER A 24 17.29 9.01 2.95
N LYS A 25 18.60 9.16 2.75
CA LYS A 25 19.59 9.15 3.84
C LYS A 25 19.37 10.29 4.84
N GLN A 26 19.14 11.52 4.36
CA GLN A 26 18.88 12.68 5.22
C GLN A 26 17.61 12.49 6.06
N HIS A 27 16.56 11.90 5.47
CA HIS A 27 15.35 11.54 6.20
C HIS A 27 15.62 10.48 7.26
N SER A 28 16.36 9.42 6.95
CA SER A 28 16.73 8.40 7.93
C SER A 28 17.53 8.98 9.10
N LEU A 29 18.50 9.87 8.85
CA LEU A 29 19.27 10.55 9.90
C LEU A 29 18.38 11.45 10.77
N THR A 30 17.43 12.15 10.14
CA THR A 30 16.47 13.00 10.86
C THR A 30 15.57 12.17 11.76
N ILE A 31 15.09 11.02 11.28
CA ILE A 31 14.26 10.09 12.07
C ILE A 31 15.05 9.61 13.29
N LEU A 32 16.29 9.16 13.12
CA LEU A 32 17.14 8.71 14.24
C LEU A 32 17.36 9.83 15.28
N ALA A 33 17.57 11.07 14.84
CA ALA A 33 17.72 12.21 15.74
C ALA A 33 16.41 12.52 16.51
N LEU A 34 15.26 12.36 15.87
CA LEU A 34 13.95 12.54 16.51
C LEU A 34 13.65 11.39 17.49
N GLU A 35 14.01 10.16 17.17
CA GLU A 35 13.89 9.00 18.05
C GLU A 35 14.74 9.17 19.31
N ALA A 36 15.99 9.63 19.17
CA ALA A 36 16.86 9.93 20.31
C ALA A 36 16.25 11.00 21.24
N ARG A 37 15.75 12.10 20.67
CA ARG A 37 15.09 13.17 21.44
C ARG A 37 13.80 12.69 22.11
N LEU A 38 13.06 11.78 21.49
CA LEU A 38 11.86 11.19 22.08
C LEU A 38 12.22 10.29 23.26
N LEU A 39 13.28 9.49 23.14
CA LEU A 39 13.81 8.70 24.25
C LEU A 39 14.22 9.60 25.43
N GLU A 40 14.97 10.67 25.18
CA GLU A 40 15.34 11.63 26.22
C GLU A 40 14.11 12.25 26.90
N ALA A 41 13.12 12.69 26.12
CA ALA A 41 11.89 13.26 26.65
C ALA A 41 11.07 12.27 27.49
N THR A 42 10.99 11.00 27.06
CA THR A 42 10.31 9.96 27.84
C THR A 42 11.05 9.64 29.14
N GLN A 43 12.38 9.69 29.15
CA GLN A 43 13.17 9.51 30.36
C GLN A 43 12.99 10.68 31.34
N GLN A 44 12.97 11.93 30.83
CA GLN A 44 12.63 13.11 31.64
C GLN A 44 11.22 13.02 32.23
N GLN A 45 10.23 12.53 31.46
CA GLN A 45 8.87 12.34 31.96
C GLN A 45 8.82 11.31 33.10
N LYS A 46 9.54 10.20 32.98
CA LYS A 46 9.62 9.19 34.06
C LYS A 46 10.20 9.80 35.35
N VAL A 47 11.29 10.55 35.26
CA VAL A 47 11.89 11.23 36.42
C VAL A 47 10.90 12.21 37.06
N LEU A 48 10.19 13.01 36.26
CA LEU A 48 9.18 13.94 36.78
C LEU A 48 7.98 13.22 37.42
N GLU A 49 7.58 12.06 36.91
CA GLU A 49 6.53 11.24 37.52
C GLU A 49 6.98 10.62 38.84
N GLU A 50 8.23 10.18 38.94
CA GLU A 50 8.85 9.70 40.18
C GLU A 50 8.96 10.81 41.23
N GLU A 51 9.40 12.02 40.83
CA GLU A 51 9.44 13.20 41.70
C GLU A 51 8.03 13.61 42.17
N LYS A 52 7.04 13.61 41.26
CA LYS A 52 5.63 13.87 41.61
C LYS A 52 5.09 12.83 42.59
N ALA A 53 5.42 11.55 42.40
CA ALA A 53 5.05 10.48 43.30
C ALA A 53 5.72 10.65 44.67
N ALA A 54 6.98 11.07 44.71
CA ALA A 54 7.69 11.38 45.95
C ALA A 54 7.06 12.58 46.69
N LEU A 55 6.73 13.66 45.99
CA LEU A 55 6.06 14.83 46.55
C LEU A 55 4.64 14.52 47.05
N SER A 56 3.92 13.59 46.40
CA SER A 56 2.59 13.14 46.85
C SER A 56 2.60 12.35 48.17
N LYS A 57 3.77 11.85 48.59
CA LYS A 57 3.96 11.11 49.85
C LYS A 57 4.35 12.00 51.03
N TRP A 58 4.60 13.29 50.80
CA TRP A 58 4.85 14.25 51.88
C TRP A 58 3.53 14.62 52.58
N PRO A 59 3.41 14.43 53.91
CA PRO A 59 2.20 14.75 54.64
C PRO A 59 1.99 16.28 54.68
N ILE A 60 0.83 16.73 54.21
CA ILE A 60 0.38 18.11 54.35
C ILE A 60 0.01 18.33 55.82
N PRO A 61 0.65 19.26 56.57
CA PRO A 61 0.25 19.56 57.93
C PRO A 61 -1.08 20.33 57.91
N HIS A 62 -2.16 19.69 58.37
CA HIS A 62 -3.40 20.38 58.68
C HIS A 62 -3.21 21.22 59.95
N HIS A 63 -2.85 22.49 59.79
CA HIS A 63 -2.91 23.45 60.90
C HIS A 63 -4.37 23.77 61.24
N ARG A 64 -4.86 23.12 62.28
CA ARG A 64 -6.10 23.49 62.98
C ARG A 64 -5.77 24.69 63.88
N VAL A 65 -6.23 25.88 63.51
CA VAL A 65 -6.04 27.11 64.28
C VAL A 65 -7.16 27.24 65.31
N THR A 66 -6.84 27.11 66.59
CA THR A 66 -7.66 27.59 67.72
C THR A 66 -7.02 28.87 68.28
N PRO A 67 -7.78 29.95 68.55
CA PRO A 67 -7.22 31.19 69.08
C PRO A 67 -7.25 31.19 70.61
N GLY A 68 -6.08 31.31 71.24
CA GLY A 68 -5.92 31.48 72.69
C GLY A 68 -4.53 32.04 73.04
N HIS A 69 -4.51 33.11 73.83
CA HIS A 69 -3.36 33.94 74.20
C HIS A 69 -2.22 33.19 74.93
N GLN A 70 -0.96 33.59 74.70
CA GLN A 70 -0.06 34.16 75.74
C GLN A 70 1.37 34.45 75.22
N LYS A 71 2.09 35.23 76.02
CA LYS A 71 3.22 36.12 75.70
C LYS A 71 4.60 35.45 75.97
N ALA A 72 5.59 35.90 75.19
CA ALA A 72 7.03 36.05 75.47
C ALA A 72 7.97 34.83 75.60
N GLY A 73 9.06 34.86 74.80
CA GLY A 73 10.29 34.08 74.94
C GLY A 73 11.13 34.05 73.64
N PHE A 74 12.34 34.65 73.67
CA PHE A 74 13.36 34.80 72.60
C PHE A 74 13.86 33.45 71.98
N PRO A 75 14.74 33.37 70.91
CA PRO A 75 15.51 34.40 70.18
C PRO A 75 15.53 34.28 68.62
N VAL A 76 16.07 35.32 67.98
CA VAL A 76 16.80 35.38 66.68
C VAL A 76 16.89 34.09 65.85
N ALA A 77 15.86 33.79 65.04
CA ALA A 77 15.98 32.88 63.88
C ALA A 77 14.97 33.20 62.74
N VAL A 78 14.36 34.40 62.76
CA VAL A 78 13.17 34.70 61.94
C VAL A 78 13.50 35.13 60.50
N ARG A 79 14.77 35.40 60.17
CA ARG A 79 15.13 35.78 58.80
C ARG A 79 15.18 34.59 57.84
N SER A 80 15.47 33.37 58.29
CA SER A 80 15.50 32.18 57.41
C SER A 80 14.11 31.55 57.21
N ALA A 81 13.23 31.66 58.21
CA ALA A 81 11.88 31.08 58.18
C ALA A 81 10.88 31.82 57.26
N LEU A 82 11.15 33.07 56.88
CA LEU A 82 10.30 33.86 55.96
C LEU A 82 10.78 33.81 54.50
N ILE A 83 12.02 33.39 54.25
CA ILE A 83 12.59 33.30 52.89
C ILE A 83 12.16 31.99 52.21
N PHE A 84 12.06 30.90 52.97
CA PHE A 84 11.69 29.58 52.45
C PHE A 84 10.24 29.50 51.90
N PRO A 85 9.21 30.05 52.59
CA PRO A 85 7.84 30.07 52.08
C PRO A 85 7.70 30.95 50.83
N ARG A 86 8.48 32.04 50.75
CA ARG A 86 8.42 33.00 49.64
C ARG A 86 9.04 32.43 48.36
N LYS A 87 10.19 31.74 48.47
CA LYS A 87 10.81 31.01 47.35
C LYS A 87 9.91 29.90 46.82
N LEU A 88 9.31 29.10 47.70
CA LEU A 88 8.34 28.07 47.30
C LEU A 88 7.10 28.67 46.61
N GLN A 89 6.64 29.83 47.05
CA GLN A 89 5.51 30.52 46.44
C GLN A 89 5.84 31.11 45.06
N GLU A 90 7.07 31.62 44.88
CA GLU A 90 7.61 32.03 43.59
C GLU A 90 7.77 30.83 42.63
N GLU A 91 8.36 29.72 43.09
CA GLU A 91 8.49 28.48 42.32
C GLU A 91 7.12 27.91 41.92
N LEU A 92 6.13 27.95 42.82
CA LEU A 92 4.76 27.55 42.52
C LEU A 92 4.12 28.46 41.46
N ALA A 93 4.40 29.77 41.50
CA ALA A 93 3.90 30.72 40.50
C ALA A 93 4.54 30.44 39.12
N VAL A 94 5.84 30.16 39.08
CA VAL A 94 6.57 29.77 37.86
C VAL A 94 6.06 28.43 37.32
N ALA A 95 5.86 27.43 38.17
CA ALA A 95 5.30 26.13 37.78
C ALA A 95 3.87 26.27 37.22
N LYS A 96 3.03 27.13 37.81
CA LYS A 96 1.69 27.44 37.28
C LYS A 96 1.77 28.16 35.94
N GLY A 97 2.70 29.11 35.77
CA GLY A 97 2.92 29.82 34.51
C GLY A 97 3.33 28.87 33.39
N THR A 98 4.34 28.04 33.64
CA THR A 98 4.82 27.02 32.67
C THR A 98 3.75 25.98 32.34
N LEU A 99 2.91 25.58 33.30
CA LEU A 99 1.78 24.69 33.04
C LEU A 99 0.75 25.33 32.10
N LEU A 100 0.42 26.61 32.30
CA LEU A 100 -0.48 27.36 31.42
C LEU A 100 0.10 27.49 30.01
N GLU A 101 1.39 27.78 29.90
CA GLU A 101 2.09 27.86 28.62
C GLU A 101 2.08 26.52 27.88
N LYS A 102 2.43 25.41 28.58
CA LYS A 102 2.34 24.06 28.02
C LYS A 102 0.91 23.71 27.59
N LYS A 103 -0.11 24.12 28.36
CA LYS A 103 -1.51 23.92 28.00
C LYS A 103 -1.88 24.69 26.72
N ALA A 104 -1.39 25.92 26.55
CA ALA A 104 -1.59 26.70 25.34
C ALA A 104 -0.91 26.05 24.12
N VAL A 105 0.31 25.51 24.29
CA VAL A 105 1.00 24.74 23.25
C VAL A 105 0.20 23.50 22.85
N ILE A 106 -0.29 22.72 23.81
CA ILE A 106 -1.12 21.53 23.55
C ILE A 106 -2.40 21.92 22.80
N SER A 107 -3.08 23.00 23.21
CA SER A 107 -4.28 23.48 22.52
C SER A 107 -4.00 23.89 21.07
N ARG A 108 -2.87 24.56 20.80
CA ARG A 108 -2.44 24.92 19.45
C ARG A 108 -2.15 23.68 18.60
N LEU A 109 -1.35 22.74 19.11
CA LEU A 109 -1.02 21.50 18.40
C LEU A 109 -2.29 20.65 18.13
N THR A 110 -3.23 20.63 19.08
CA THR A 110 -4.51 19.92 18.90
C THR A 110 -5.32 20.55 17.76
N ARG A 111 -5.30 21.90 17.66
CA ARG A 111 -5.95 22.62 16.55
C ARG A 111 -5.29 22.31 15.22
N GLU A 112 -3.96 22.39 15.15
CA GLU A 112 -3.19 22.08 13.94
C GLU A 112 -3.42 20.62 13.48
N LEU A 113 -3.47 19.66 14.41
CA LEU A 113 -3.83 18.28 14.12
C LEU A 113 -5.26 18.14 13.59
N SER A 114 -6.22 18.88 14.15
CA SER A 114 -7.60 18.86 13.65
C SER A 114 -7.71 19.47 12.25
N GLU A 115 -6.97 20.54 11.97
CA GLU A 115 -6.96 21.22 10.67
C GLU A 115 -6.27 20.36 9.59
N THR A 116 -5.13 19.76 9.90
CA THR A 116 -4.46 18.81 8.99
C THR A 116 -5.32 17.59 8.72
N ARG A 117 -6.03 17.07 9.73
CA ARG A 117 -6.99 15.95 9.55
C ARG A 117 -8.17 16.35 8.66
N ALA A 118 -8.69 17.56 8.79
CA ALA A 118 -9.73 18.09 7.89
C ALA A 118 -9.21 18.19 6.44
N ARG A 119 -8.04 18.82 6.23
CA ARG A 119 -7.41 18.93 4.89
C ARG A 119 -7.16 17.57 4.25
N MET A 120 -6.66 16.59 5.00
CA MET A 120 -6.48 15.23 4.48
C MET A 120 -7.82 14.55 4.15
N SER A 121 -8.89 14.87 4.88
CA SER A 121 -10.22 14.38 4.56
C SER A 121 -10.76 14.98 3.27
N ASP A 122 -10.54 16.28 3.06
CA ASP A 122 -10.96 16.98 1.84
C ASP A 122 -10.18 16.44 0.63
N MET A 123 -8.84 16.34 0.72
CA MET A 123 -8.02 15.74 -0.35
C MET A 123 -8.41 14.30 -0.65
N ARG A 124 -8.79 13.50 0.36
CA ARG A 124 -9.30 12.13 0.14
C ARG A 124 -10.64 12.15 -0.61
N GLY A 125 -11.51 13.12 -0.30
CA GLY A 125 -12.77 13.32 -1.02
C GLY A 125 -12.54 13.71 -2.47
N GLU A 126 -11.69 14.70 -2.71
CA GLU A 126 -11.32 15.17 -4.06
C GLU A 126 -10.71 14.04 -4.90
N LEU A 127 -9.75 13.29 -4.34
CA LEU A 127 -9.13 12.16 -5.05
C LEU A 127 -10.15 11.06 -5.38
N SER A 128 -11.10 10.80 -4.48
CA SER A 128 -12.18 9.86 -4.75
C SER A 128 -13.13 10.35 -5.85
N GLU A 129 -13.41 11.65 -5.91
CA GLU A 129 -14.26 12.24 -6.95
C GLU A 129 -13.56 12.22 -8.32
N GLU A 130 -12.26 12.53 -8.36
CA GLU A 130 -11.48 12.49 -9.59
C GLU A 130 -11.39 11.07 -10.16
N GLN A 131 -11.16 10.07 -9.30
CA GLN A 131 -11.23 8.66 -9.69
C GLN A 131 -12.62 8.27 -10.23
N LYS A 132 -13.70 8.74 -9.59
CA LYS A 132 -15.06 8.50 -10.07
C LYS A 132 -15.29 9.12 -11.45
N MET A 133 -14.84 10.36 -11.66
CA MET A 133 -14.98 11.07 -12.92
C MET A 133 -14.20 10.38 -14.07
N GLU A 134 -12.99 9.91 -13.80
CA GLU A 134 -12.16 9.18 -14.78
C GLU A 134 -12.78 7.81 -15.15
N LEU A 135 -13.33 7.08 -14.17
CA LEU A 135 -14.07 5.85 -14.42
C LEU A 135 -15.32 6.10 -15.27
N GLU A 136 -16.10 7.14 -14.95
CA GLU A 136 -17.28 7.49 -15.75
C GLU A 136 -16.90 7.90 -17.18
N HIS A 137 -15.81 8.64 -17.36
CA HIS A 137 -15.30 9.00 -18.68
C HIS A 137 -14.91 7.75 -19.48
N SER A 138 -14.13 6.86 -18.87
CA SER A 138 -13.72 5.58 -19.47
C SER A 138 -14.93 4.71 -19.83
N GLN A 139 -15.93 4.66 -18.96
CA GLN A 139 -17.17 3.93 -19.23
C GLN A 139 -17.94 4.51 -20.43
N ARG A 140 -18.01 5.84 -20.57
CA ARG A 140 -18.62 6.49 -21.74
C ARG A 140 -17.87 6.15 -23.03
N GLN A 141 -16.54 6.17 -22.99
CA GLN A 141 -15.71 5.79 -24.14
C GLN A 141 -15.92 4.32 -24.54
N LEU A 142 -15.96 3.41 -23.56
CA LEU A 142 -16.20 1.99 -23.81
C LEU A 142 -17.57 1.76 -24.45
N LYS A 143 -18.62 2.42 -23.96
CA LYS A 143 -19.96 2.35 -24.57
C LYS A 143 -19.97 2.86 -26.02
N HIS A 144 -19.21 3.92 -26.31
CA HIS A 144 -19.09 4.42 -27.68
C HIS A 144 -18.36 3.43 -28.58
N ARG A 145 -17.23 2.88 -28.14
CA ARG A 145 -16.47 1.83 -28.85
C ARG A 145 -17.30 0.57 -29.07
N GLU A 146 -18.08 0.17 -28.09
CA GLU A 146 -19.00 -0.97 -28.19
C GLU A 146 -20.07 -0.72 -29.25
N TRP A 147 -20.65 0.47 -29.29
CA TRP A 147 -21.59 0.86 -30.33
C TRP A 147 -20.97 0.83 -31.73
N GLU A 148 -19.74 1.32 -31.90
CA GLU A 148 -19.02 1.24 -33.18
C GLU A 148 -18.78 -0.20 -33.62
N VAL A 149 -18.34 -1.07 -32.71
CA VAL A 149 -18.13 -2.49 -32.99
C VAL A 149 -19.44 -3.17 -33.39
N ASN A 150 -20.55 -2.85 -32.74
CA ASN A 150 -21.85 -3.39 -33.10
C ASN A 150 -22.28 -2.95 -34.51
N GLN A 151 -22.09 -1.67 -34.85
CA GLN A 151 -22.35 -1.21 -36.22
C GLN A 151 -21.47 -1.91 -37.27
N LEU A 152 -20.20 -2.15 -36.96
CA LEU A 152 -19.31 -2.87 -37.87
C LEU A 152 -19.70 -4.34 -38.01
N ARG A 153 -20.16 -4.99 -36.93
CA ARG A 153 -20.70 -6.37 -36.99
C ARG A 153 -21.96 -6.44 -37.85
N GLU A 154 -22.87 -5.48 -37.72
CA GLU A 154 -24.06 -5.40 -38.56
C GLU A 154 -23.69 -5.28 -40.04
N LYS A 155 -22.82 -4.32 -40.39
CA LYS A 155 -22.32 -4.18 -41.78
C LYS A 155 -21.64 -5.45 -42.30
N LEU A 156 -20.84 -6.11 -41.45
CA LEU A 156 -20.22 -7.37 -41.83
C LEU A 156 -21.26 -8.45 -42.12
N SER A 157 -22.31 -8.55 -41.30
CA SER A 157 -23.41 -9.49 -41.53
C SER A 157 -24.17 -9.20 -42.83
N GLU A 158 -24.42 -7.93 -43.15
CA GLU A 158 -25.03 -7.52 -44.42
C GLU A 158 -24.16 -7.91 -45.62
N THR A 159 -22.85 -7.63 -45.55
CA THR A 159 -21.92 -8.01 -46.62
C THR A 159 -21.77 -9.52 -46.77
N SER A 160 -21.84 -10.28 -45.67
CA SER A 160 -21.81 -11.75 -45.70
C SER A 160 -23.05 -12.31 -46.40
N SER A 161 -24.24 -11.80 -46.07
CA SER A 161 -25.49 -12.21 -46.73
C SER A 161 -25.47 -11.90 -48.23
N LEU A 162 -25.00 -10.72 -48.62
CA LEU A 162 -24.86 -10.36 -50.04
C LEU A 162 -23.84 -11.25 -50.77
N LEU A 163 -22.75 -11.62 -50.10
CA LEU A 163 -21.76 -12.54 -50.66
C LEU A 163 -22.36 -13.93 -50.87
N GLU A 164 -23.11 -14.46 -49.90
CA GLU A 164 -23.81 -15.73 -50.03
C GLU A 164 -24.83 -15.72 -51.17
N GLU A 165 -25.61 -14.65 -51.33
CA GLU A 165 -26.54 -14.50 -52.46
C GLU A 165 -25.80 -14.49 -53.81
N LYS A 166 -24.69 -13.75 -53.91
CA LYS A 166 -23.88 -13.71 -55.15
C LYS A 166 -23.25 -15.07 -55.45
N ASP A 167 -22.77 -15.79 -54.44
CA ASP A 167 -22.20 -17.12 -54.60
C ASP A 167 -23.26 -18.14 -55.05
N GLN A 168 -24.48 -18.07 -54.51
CA GLN A 168 -25.62 -18.88 -54.97
C GLN A 168 -25.98 -18.55 -56.42
N ALA A 169 -26.04 -17.26 -56.79
CA ALA A 169 -26.33 -16.85 -58.16
C ALA A 169 -25.24 -17.29 -59.16
N LEU A 170 -23.97 -17.22 -58.77
CA LEU A 170 -22.85 -17.71 -59.57
C LEU A 170 -22.92 -19.23 -59.77
N LYS A 171 -23.24 -19.99 -58.72
CA LYS A 171 -23.46 -21.44 -58.81
C LYS A 171 -24.61 -21.77 -59.76
N ALA A 172 -25.75 -21.07 -59.66
CA ALA A 172 -26.88 -21.24 -60.56
C ALA A 172 -26.51 -20.94 -62.03
N ALA A 173 -25.82 -19.83 -62.29
CA ALA A 173 -25.35 -19.48 -63.64
C ALA A 173 -24.35 -20.52 -64.19
N ALA A 174 -23.46 -21.06 -63.35
CA ALA A 174 -22.55 -22.12 -63.74
C ALA A 174 -23.28 -23.43 -64.07
N GLU A 175 -24.33 -23.78 -63.34
CA GLU A 175 -25.19 -24.92 -63.62
C GLU A 175 -26.01 -24.74 -64.90
N GLU A 176 -26.54 -23.55 -65.16
CA GLU A 176 -27.20 -23.20 -66.43
C GLU A 176 -26.26 -23.35 -67.63
N LEU A 177 -25.01 -22.87 -67.51
CA LEU A 177 -23.99 -23.05 -68.56
C LEU A 177 -23.66 -24.53 -68.78
N ARG A 178 -23.53 -25.32 -67.71
CA ARG A 178 -23.33 -26.77 -67.79
C ARG A 178 -24.51 -27.48 -68.46
N TYR A 179 -25.74 -27.09 -68.12
CA TYR A 179 -26.95 -27.65 -68.72
C TYR A 179 -27.06 -27.27 -70.20
N ALA A 180 -26.78 -26.02 -70.58
CA ALA A 180 -26.78 -25.57 -71.97
C ALA A 180 -25.76 -26.33 -72.83
N LEU A 181 -24.57 -26.61 -72.28
CA LEU A 181 -23.50 -27.37 -72.94
C LEU A 181 -23.84 -28.86 -73.10
N THR A 182 -24.62 -29.43 -72.18
CA THR A 182 -24.97 -30.86 -72.16
C THR A 182 -26.35 -31.18 -72.73
N SER A 183 -27.19 -30.17 -73.01
CA SER A 183 -28.53 -30.39 -73.57
C SER A 183 -28.47 -30.87 -75.03
N PRO A 184 -29.37 -31.78 -75.46
CA PRO A 184 -29.37 -32.37 -76.80
C PRO A 184 -29.71 -31.38 -77.94
N LYS A 185 -30.03 -30.11 -77.63
CA LYS A 185 -30.20 -29.03 -78.63
C LYS A 185 -28.87 -28.38 -79.04
N ALA A 186 -27.80 -28.51 -78.25
CA ALA A 186 -26.46 -28.04 -78.64
C ALA A 186 -25.85 -28.89 -79.78
N SER A 187 -26.36 -30.10 -80.00
CA SER A 187 -25.93 -31.00 -81.07
C SER A 187 -26.65 -30.76 -82.42
N GLN A 188 -27.50 -29.74 -82.53
CA GLN A 188 -28.25 -29.40 -83.77
C GLN A 188 -27.95 -28.00 -84.33
N MET A 189 -26.83 -27.38 -83.95
CA MET A 189 -26.34 -26.19 -84.66
C MET A 189 -25.47 -26.64 -85.84
N PRO A 190 -25.84 -26.32 -87.11
CA PRO A 190 -25.03 -26.67 -88.25
C PRO A 190 -23.69 -25.92 -88.20
N LEU A 191 -22.60 -26.67 -88.40
CA LEU A 191 -21.31 -26.11 -88.80
C LEU A 191 -21.50 -25.26 -90.06
N LEU A 192 -21.68 -23.96 -89.87
CA LEU A 192 -21.48 -22.97 -90.91
C LEU A 192 -20.09 -22.38 -90.74
N SER A 193 -19.25 -22.80 -91.68
CA SER A 193 -18.02 -22.16 -92.12
C SER A 193 -18.03 -20.64 -91.98
N GLY A 194 -16.94 -20.08 -91.45
CA GLY A 194 -16.62 -18.66 -91.58
C GLY A 194 -16.19 -17.98 -90.29
N GLY A 195 -14.89 -18.03 -90.00
CA GLY A 195 -14.21 -17.00 -89.19
C GLY A 195 -14.48 -17.02 -87.69
N LYS A 196 -13.96 -18.03 -86.96
CA LYS A 196 -13.75 -17.95 -85.50
C LYS A 196 -12.71 -18.93 -84.94
N ALA A 197 -11.91 -19.57 -85.80
CA ALA A 197 -10.77 -20.39 -85.38
C ALA A 197 -9.47 -19.56 -85.17
N VAL A 198 -9.47 -18.27 -85.53
CA VAL A 198 -8.28 -17.40 -85.45
C VAL A 198 -8.08 -16.79 -84.06
N TYR A 199 -9.10 -16.77 -83.20
CA TYR A 199 -8.99 -16.12 -81.89
C TYR A 199 -8.29 -16.96 -80.81
N VAL A 200 -8.26 -18.29 -80.95
CA VAL A 200 -7.62 -19.18 -79.98
C VAL A 200 -6.11 -19.35 -80.28
N GLU A 201 -5.73 -19.27 -81.56
CA GLU A 201 -4.31 -19.33 -81.97
C GLU A 201 -3.58 -17.97 -81.81
N LEU A 202 -4.29 -16.85 -81.94
CA LEU A 202 -3.73 -15.51 -81.73
C LEU A 202 -3.40 -15.22 -80.25
N VAL A 203 -4.18 -15.79 -79.32
CA VAL A 203 -3.97 -15.62 -77.87
C VAL A 203 -2.81 -16.49 -77.35
N LEU A 204 -2.56 -17.64 -77.98
CA LEU A 204 -1.42 -18.50 -77.63
C LEU A 204 -0.07 -17.96 -78.16
N HIS A 205 -0.06 -17.21 -79.27
CA HIS A 205 1.18 -16.61 -79.81
C HIS A 205 1.57 -15.27 -79.15
N GLN A 206 0.62 -14.54 -78.55
CA GLN A 206 0.89 -13.29 -77.81
C GLN A 206 1.48 -13.49 -76.41
N MET A 207 1.50 -14.72 -75.89
CA MET A 207 2.14 -15.02 -74.59
C MET A 207 3.66 -15.24 -74.69
N GLN A 208 4.24 -15.27 -75.90
CA GLN A 208 5.67 -15.56 -76.11
C GLN A 208 6.49 -14.39 -76.67
N THR A 209 5.89 -13.25 -76.99
CA THR A 209 6.63 -12.04 -77.38
C THR A 209 6.07 -10.83 -76.64
N GLY A 210 6.90 -10.23 -75.78
CA GLY A 210 6.54 -9.08 -74.95
C GLY A 210 6.36 -7.80 -75.75
N GLN A 211 5.18 -7.63 -76.35
CA GLN A 211 4.68 -6.34 -76.82
C GLN A 211 3.26 -6.13 -76.29
N GLU A 212 3.10 -5.10 -75.46
CA GLU A 212 1.82 -4.60 -74.98
C GLU A 212 1.02 -3.95 -76.12
N PRO A 213 -0.24 -4.37 -76.39
CA PRO A 213 -1.17 -3.53 -77.12
C PRO A 213 -1.87 -2.57 -76.16
N VAL A 214 -1.61 -1.29 -76.40
CA VAL A 214 -2.28 -0.14 -75.78
C VAL A 214 -3.78 -0.20 -76.08
N PHE A 215 -4.59 -0.46 -75.05
CA PHE A 215 -6.03 -0.22 -75.08
C PHE A 215 -6.42 0.55 -73.81
N PHE A 216 -6.14 1.86 -73.81
CA PHE A 216 -6.75 2.76 -72.84
C PHE A 216 -8.19 3.02 -73.27
N GLN A 217 -9.13 2.29 -72.67
CA GLN A 217 -10.47 2.81 -72.50
C GLN A 217 -10.43 3.68 -71.24
N GLU A 218 -10.64 4.97 -71.42
CA GLU A 218 -10.59 5.99 -70.38
C GLU A 218 -11.62 5.67 -69.28
N PRO A 219 -11.22 5.46 -68.01
CA PRO A 219 -12.16 5.30 -66.91
C PRO A 219 -12.80 6.65 -66.57
N PRO A 220 -14.02 6.68 -66.00
CA PRO A 220 -14.69 7.93 -65.63
C PRO A 220 -13.78 8.74 -64.70
N SER A 221 -13.49 9.98 -65.11
CA SER A 221 -12.52 10.90 -64.48
C SER A 221 -12.79 11.15 -62.98
N ASP A 222 -13.98 10.83 -62.49
CA ASP A 222 -14.39 11.04 -61.10
C ASP A 222 -13.63 10.19 -60.07
N LEU A 223 -13.19 8.97 -60.41
CA LEU A 223 -12.44 8.13 -59.44
C LEU A 223 -10.97 8.53 -59.35
N ALA A 224 -10.38 9.03 -60.43
CA ALA A 224 -9.03 9.57 -60.43
C ALA A 224 -8.97 10.92 -59.68
N GLU A 225 -10.02 11.74 -59.82
CA GLU A 225 -10.16 13.01 -59.08
C GLU A 225 -10.43 12.78 -57.57
N LEU A 226 -11.21 11.74 -57.22
CA LEU A 226 -11.42 11.32 -55.83
C LEU A 226 -10.14 10.70 -55.22
N GLY A 227 -9.38 9.93 -56.01
CA GLY A 227 -8.07 9.41 -55.63
C GLY A 227 -7.01 10.49 -55.41
N ALA A 228 -7.04 11.56 -56.21
CA ALA A 228 -6.17 12.73 -56.06
C ALA A 228 -6.54 13.57 -54.81
N LYS A 229 -7.83 13.76 -54.52
CA LYS A 229 -8.31 14.41 -53.28
C LYS A 229 -7.93 13.60 -52.03
N CYS A 230 -7.97 12.26 -52.10
CA CYS A 230 -7.61 11.37 -50.98
C CYS A 230 -6.11 11.34 -50.61
N ARG A 231 -5.20 11.77 -51.50
CA ARG A 231 -3.75 11.82 -51.18
C ARG A 231 -3.34 13.05 -50.38
N GLY A 232 -4.14 14.13 -50.41
CA GLY A 232 -3.90 15.36 -49.63
C GLY A 232 -4.64 15.39 -48.30
N LEU A 233 -5.91 14.94 -48.28
CA LEU A 233 -6.79 15.13 -47.12
C LEU A 233 -6.31 14.43 -45.85
N ARG A 234 -5.76 13.21 -45.94
CA ARG A 234 -5.19 12.53 -44.75
C ARG A 234 -3.96 13.24 -44.19
N HIS A 235 -3.16 13.86 -45.06
CA HIS A 235 -1.99 14.61 -44.64
C HIS A 235 -2.39 15.95 -44.04
N GLU A 236 -3.39 16.63 -44.63
CA GLU A 236 -3.98 17.85 -44.11
C GLU A 236 -4.64 17.60 -42.74
N GLU A 237 -5.39 16.50 -42.58
CA GLU A 237 -5.98 16.05 -41.31
C GLU A 237 -4.89 15.73 -40.26
N THR A 238 -3.80 15.08 -40.67
CA THR A 238 -2.67 14.81 -39.77
C THR A 238 -1.98 16.10 -39.34
N ILE A 239 -1.75 17.03 -40.27
CA ILE A 239 -1.18 18.34 -40.00
C ILE A 239 -2.12 19.15 -39.09
N GLN A 240 -3.43 19.07 -39.30
CA GLN A 240 -4.43 19.76 -38.50
C GLN A 240 -4.46 19.20 -37.08
N HIS A 241 -4.48 17.87 -36.91
CA HIS A 241 -4.36 17.22 -35.60
C HIS A 241 -3.04 17.56 -34.90
N GLN A 242 -1.93 17.64 -35.63
CA GLN A 242 -0.64 18.06 -35.07
C GLN A 242 -0.66 19.53 -34.64
N LYS A 243 -1.29 20.43 -35.42
CA LYS A 243 -1.46 21.84 -35.06
C LYS A 243 -2.35 22.01 -33.84
N GLU A 244 -3.45 21.27 -33.76
CA GLU A 244 -4.37 21.28 -32.61
C GLU A 244 -3.70 20.73 -31.36
N GLY A 245 -3.00 19.59 -31.46
CA GLY A 245 -2.23 19.04 -30.34
C GLY A 245 -1.12 19.98 -29.85
N LEU A 246 -0.45 20.69 -30.76
CA LEU A 246 0.53 21.72 -30.40
C LEU A 246 -0.12 22.96 -29.75
N ALA A 247 -1.31 23.37 -30.20
CA ALA A 247 -2.05 24.46 -29.59
C ALA A 247 -2.50 24.11 -28.16
N GLU A 248 -3.00 22.89 -27.96
CA GLU A 248 -3.37 22.36 -26.65
C GLU A 248 -2.16 22.26 -25.72
N LEU A 249 -1.01 21.77 -26.21
CA LEU A 249 0.22 21.70 -25.42
C LEU A 249 0.69 23.10 -25.00
N ARG A 250 0.64 24.07 -25.91
CA ARG A 250 0.99 25.48 -25.61
C ARG A 250 0.05 26.09 -24.58
N GLU A 251 -1.25 25.76 -24.63
CA GLU A 251 -2.21 26.21 -23.64
C GLU A 251 -1.96 25.57 -22.26
N ARG A 252 -1.69 24.26 -22.21
CA ARG A 252 -1.33 23.55 -20.97
C ARG A 252 -0.05 24.10 -20.35
N VAL A 253 0.98 24.35 -21.15
CA VAL A 253 2.22 25.01 -20.70
C VAL A 253 1.91 26.40 -20.16
N LYS A 254 1.09 27.20 -20.86
CA LYS A 254 0.67 28.54 -20.39
C LYS A 254 -0.13 28.49 -19.07
N VAL A 255 -0.95 27.47 -18.85
CA VAL A 255 -1.66 27.26 -17.57
C VAL A 255 -0.70 26.83 -16.46
N LEU A 256 0.27 25.96 -16.78
CA LEU A 256 1.30 25.53 -15.83
C LEU A 256 2.23 26.68 -15.45
N GLU A 257 2.65 27.52 -16.40
CA GLU A 257 3.44 28.73 -16.15
C GLU A 257 2.67 29.74 -15.28
N LYS A 258 1.36 29.92 -15.54
CA LYS A 258 0.50 30.76 -14.69
C LYS A 258 0.35 30.22 -13.27
N ARG A 259 0.30 28.89 -13.09
CA ARG A 259 0.32 28.24 -11.75
C ARG A 259 1.68 28.36 -11.06
N GLN A 260 2.78 28.38 -11.81
CA GLN A 260 4.13 28.53 -11.25
C GLN A 260 4.46 29.99 -10.89
N CYS A 261 3.89 30.98 -11.57
CA CYS A 261 4.06 32.40 -11.23
C CYS A 261 3.27 32.87 -9.99
N SER A 262 2.34 32.08 -9.44
CA SER A 262 1.65 32.41 -8.19
C SER A 262 2.41 32.03 -6.90
N GLY A 263 3.59 31.42 -7.02
CA GLY A 263 4.40 30.95 -5.88
C GLY A 263 5.77 31.62 -5.71
N ALA A 264 6.09 32.69 -6.45
CA ALA A 264 7.37 33.38 -6.37
C ALA A 264 7.24 34.72 -5.64
N VAL A 265 7.28 34.68 -4.30
CA VAL A 265 7.65 35.83 -3.47
C VAL A 265 8.78 35.40 -2.53
N ARG A 266 9.99 35.90 -2.85
CA ARG A 266 11.17 36.09 -1.99
C ARG A 266 11.88 34.80 -1.53
N SER A 267 13.20 34.63 -1.62
CA SER A 267 14.29 35.59 -1.81
C SER A 267 15.61 34.83 -1.98
N ASN A 268 16.48 35.38 -2.82
CA ASN A 268 17.93 35.49 -2.67
C ASN A 268 18.83 34.25 -2.87
N SER A 269 19.45 34.27 -4.05
CA SER A 269 20.86 33.96 -4.33
C SER A 269 21.84 34.26 -3.19
N GLU A 270 22.73 33.30 -2.87
CA GLU A 270 24.18 33.38 -3.14
C GLU A 270 24.93 32.06 -2.78
N PRO A 271 26.09 31.80 -3.40
CA PRO A 271 26.75 30.49 -3.42
C PRO A 271 27.86 30.38 -2.35
N LEU A 272 27.96 29.23 -1.66
CA LEU A 272 29.06 29.01 -0.72
C LEU A 272 29.71 27.63 -0.88
N VAL A 273 30.84 27.69 -1.59
CA VAL A 273 32.03 26.83 -1.56
C VAL A 273 32.11 25.91 -0.33
N VAL A 274 31.95 24.59 -0.55
CA VAL A 274 32.32 23.58 0.45
C VAL A 274 33.79 23.21 0.27
N ARG A 275 34.56 23.68 1.25
CA ARG A 275 35.97 23.44 1.52
C ARG A 275 36.20 21.97 1.90
N MET A 276 37.12 21.31 1.19
CA MET A 276 37.73 20.05 1.60
C MET A 276 38.48 20.19 2.93
N LYS A 277 38.31 19.20 3.83
CA LYS A 277 39.30 18.78 4.85
C LYS A 277 38.89 17.45 5.53
N ASP A 278 39.47 16.38 5.00
CA ASP A 278 40.19 15.26 5.64
C ASP A 278 39.94 14.80 7.10
N LEU A 279 39.61 13.48 7.19
CA LEU A 279 40.11 12.38 8.06
C LEU A 279 39.75 12.31 9.58
N PRO A 280 39.83 11.11 10.24
CA PRO A 280 39.88 9.71 9.76
C PRO A 280 39.06 8.66 10.55
N GLU A 281 39.04 7.44 10.00
CA GLU A 281 38.66 6.14 10.57
C GLU A 281 39.31 5.79 11.92
N LYS A 282 38.61 4.99 12.76
CA LYS A 282 39.22 3.98 13.62
C LYS A 282 38.37 2.70 13.71
N ILE A 283 38.97 1.62 13.27
CA ILE A 283 38.65 0.21 13.56
C ILE A 283 39.31 -0.15 14.90
N VAL A 284 38.60 -0.85 15.80
CA VAL A 284 39.19 -1.69 16.86
C VAL A 284 38.34 -2.96 17.03
N GLN A 285 38.99 -4.12 16.97
CA GLN A 285 38.48 -5.45 17.33
C GLN A 285 39.17 -5.97 18.62
N GLN A 286 38.55 -6.99 19.24
CA GLN A 286 39.08 -7.98 20.24
C GLN A 286 39.11 -7.54 21.73
N ARG A 287 38.96 -8.37 22.79
CA ARG A 287 38.54 -9.77 23.09
C ARG A 287 38.75 -10.00 24.62
N GLY A 288 37.86 -10.73 25.32
CA GLY A 288 38.06 -11.48 26.60
C GLY A 288 38.16 -10.66 27.92
N LEU A 289 37.77 -11.10 29.14
CA LEU A 289 37.35 -12.38 29.75
C LEU A 289 36.65 -12.13 31.13
N GLU A 290 35.76 -13.06 31.50
CA GLU A 290 35.38 -13.61 32.83
C GLU A 290 35.01 -12.73 34.06
N LEU A 291 33.81 -13.00 34.62
CA LEU A 291 33.64 -13.62 35.96
C LEU A 291 32.21 -14.20 36.14
N GLU A 292 32.13 -15.50 36.47
CA GLU A 292 30.99 -16.25 37.10
C GLU A 292 30.79 -15.81 38.58
N PRO A 293 29.74 -16.22 39.38
CA PRO A 293 29.08 -17.53 39.34
C PRO A 293 27.55 -17.68 39.56
N ALA A 294 27.11 -18.94 39.33
CA ALA A 294 25.79 -19.61 39.42
C ALA A 294 24.94 -19.44 40.72
N PRO A 295 23.70 -19.98 40.79
CA PRO A 295 23.54 -21.39 41.19
C PRO A 295 22.41 -22.21 40.51
N VAL A 296 22.62 -23.52 40.56
CA VAL A 296 21.71 -24.64 40.26
C VAL A 296 21.04 -25.08 41.57
N SER A 297 19.76 -25.46 41.56
CA SER A 297 19.29 -26.80 42.01
C SER A 297 17.76 -26.85 42.06
N GLY A 298 17.18 -27.73 41.26
CA GLY A 298 15.79 -28.16 41.36
C GLY A 298 15.72 -29.41 42.22
N GLU A 299 14.79 -29.43 43.17
CA GLU A 299 14.59 -30.56 44.08
C GLU A 299 13.27 -31.29 43.77
N LYS A 300 13.42 -32.57 43.45
CA LYS A 300 12.35 -33.55 43.21
C LYS A 300 11.70 -33.93 44.53
N LEU A 301 10.37 -33.80 44.63
CA LEU A 301 9.58 -34.50 45.64
C LEU A 301 9.16 -35.88 45.12
N LYS A 302 9.54 -36.93 45.88
CA LYS A 302 9.07 -38.31 45.71
C LYS A 302 7.91 -38.60 46.65
N ALA A 303 7.05 -39.49 46.18
CA ALA A 303 5.97 -40.16 46.91
C ALA A 303 6.46 -41.01 48.09
N GLY A 304 5.63 -41.13 49.13
CA GLY A 304 5.82 -42.10 50.21
C GLY A 304 4.74 -42.07 51.32
N LYS A 305 3.80 -43.02 51.21
CA LYS A 305 3.07 -43.78 52.27
C LYS A 305 2.14 -43.10 53.29
N VAL A 306 0.91 -43.61 53.25
CA VAL A 306 -0.13 -43.70 54.28
C VAL A 306 0.30 -44.63 55.43
N PRO A 307 -0.15 -44.37 56.67
CA PRO A 307 -0.44 -45.40 57.65
C PRO A 307 -1.95 -45.46 57.98
N ASP A 308 -2.53 -46.65 57.79
CA ASP A 308 -3.82 -47.07 58.36
C ASP A 308 -3.67 -47.25 59.87
N HIS A 309 -4.43 -46.50 60.66
CA HIS A 309 -4.77 -46.87 62.03
C HIS A 309 -6.22 -46.49 62.33
N VAL A 310 -7.05 -47.53 62.50
CA VAL A 310 -8.36 -47.47 63.17
C VAL A 310 -8.13 -47.38 64.69
N PRO A 311 -8.98 -46.65 65.43
CA PRO A 311 -9.60 -47.28 66.58
C PRO A 311 -11.12 -47.11 66.59
N ASN A 312 -11.79 -48.23 66.85
CA ASN A 312 -13.20 -48.36 67.20
C ASN A 312 -13.43 -47.89 68.65
N GLY A 313 -14.58 -47.31 68.97
CA GLY A 313 -14.95 -47.02 70.36
C GLY A 313 -16.10 -46.03 70.56
N SER A 314 -17.32 -46.57 70.64
CA SER A 314 -18.57 -46.02 71.18
C SER A 314 -18.52 -44.76 72.07
N SER A 315 -19.46 -43.83 71.90
CA SER A 315 -20.43 -43.47 72.95
C SER A 315 -21.50 -42.48 72.45
N SER A 316 -22.75 -42.78 72.78
CA SER A 316 -23.92 -41.92 72.60
C SER A 316 -23.93 -40.72 73.57
N ARG A 317 -24.64 -39.65 73.17
CA ARG A 317 -25.02 -38.43 73.93
C ARG A 317 -24.08 -37.22 73.87
N ILE A 318 -23.94 -36.57 72.72
CA ILE A 318 -23.73 -35.10 72.65
C ILE A 318 -24.27 -34.55 71.32
N THR A 319 -25.58 -34.58 71.05
CA THR A 319 -26.08 -34.15 69.72
C THR A 319 -26.03 -32.64 69.51
N ASN A 320 -26.10 -31.81 70.56
CA ASN A 320 -26.31 -30.36 70.37
C ASN A 320 -25.02 -29.53 70.32
N SER A 321 -23.92 -29.95 70.96
CA SER A 321 -22.62 -29.27 70.79
C SER A 321 -21.79 -29.84 69.65
N THR A 322 -22.02 -31.10 69.24
CA THR A 322 -21.37 -31.66 68.04
C THR A 322 -21.95 -31.03 66.77
N LEU A 323 -23.27 -30.82 66.70
CA LEU A 323 -23.89 -30.05 65.61
C LEU A 323 -23.41 -28.58 65.57
N SER A 324 -23.17 -27.94 66.73
CA SER A 324 -22.64 -26.57 66.77
C SER A 324 -21.16 -26.49 66.39
N LEU A 325 -20.38 -27.54 66.67
CA LEU A 325 -18.97 -27.66 66.31
C LEU A 325 -18.81 -27.98 64.81
N GLU A 326 -19.58 -28.93 64.28
CA GLU A 326 -19.59 -29.27 62.85
C GLU A 326 -20.03 -28.07 62.00
N MET A 327 -21.04 -27.31 62.42
CA MET A 327 -21.47 -26.07 61.74
C MET A 327 -20.40 -24.95 61.80
N ALA A 328 -19.59 -24.91 62.86
CA ALA A 328 -18.48 -23.96 62.99
C ALA A 328 -17.27 -24.37 62.11
N GLU A 329 -17.02 -25.67 61.95
CA GLU A 329 -15.97 -26.22 61.09
C GLU A 329 -16.32 -26.09 59.60
N GLU A 330 -17.58 -26.31 59.19
CA GLU A 330 -18.03 -26.10 57.81
C GLU A 330 -17.91 -24.63 57.37
N THR A 331 -18.25 -23.69 58.26
CA THR A 331 -18.14 -22.26 57.97
C THR A 331 -16.70 -21.78 57.88
N ASP A 332 -15.79 -22.38 58.65
CA ASP A 332 -14.35 -22.11 58.58
C ASP A 332 -13.73 -22.62 57.27
N LEU A 333 -14.10 -23.83 56.85
CA LEU A 333 -13.64 -24.40 55.59
C LEU A 333 -14.08 -23.54 54.39
N GLY A 334 -15.33 -23.07 54.40
CA GLY A 334 -15.85 -22.16 53.37
C GLY A 334 -15.10 -20.82 53.32
N GLU A 335 -14.74 -20.26 54.47
CA GLU A 335 -13.95 -19.03 54.56
C GLU A 335 -12.52 -19.24 54.02
N LYS A 336 -11.87 -20.34 54.41
CA LYS A 336 -10.53 -20.68 53.93
C LYS A 336 -10.51 -20.82 52.40
N MET A 337 -11.47 -21.55 51.83
CA MET A 337 -11.58 -21.70 50.36
C MET A 337 -11.76 -20.35 49.66
N TYR A 338 -12.58 -19.46 50.23
CA TYR A 338 -12.76 -18.11 49.70
C TYR A 338 -11.43 -17.33 49.69
N LEU A 339 -10.70 -17.35 50.80
CA LEU A 339 -9.41 -16.66 50.92
C LEU A 339 -8.36 -17.24 49.95
N ASP A 340 -8.31 -18.55 49.79
CA ASP A 340 -7.41 -19.22 48.85
C ASP A 340 -7.71 -18.82 47.40
N VAL A 341 -9.00 -18.81 47.01
CA VAL A 341 -9.43 -18.41 45.65
C VAL A 341 -9.11 -16.95 45.39
N ILE A 342 -9.43 -16.05 46.34
CA ILE A 342 -9.17 -14.62 46.20
C ILE A 342 -7.65 -14.34 46.18
N GLY A 343 -6.87 -15.04 46.98
CA GLY A 343 -5.41 -14.97 46.99
C GLY A 343 -4.79 -15.43 45.68
N ALA A 344 -5.27 -16.54 45.11
CA ALA A 344 -4.84 -17.04 43.80
C ALA A 344 -5.22 -16.06 42.69
N LEU A 345 -6.45 -15.53 42.68
CA LEU A 345 -6.90 -14.51 41.73
C LEU A 345 -6.08 -13.22 41.85
N GLY A 346 -5.80 -12.75 43.07
CA GLY A 346 -4.97 -11.58 43.31
C GLY A 346 -3.56 -11.77 42.76
N SER A 347 -2.98 -12.95 42.96
CA SER A 347 -1.65 -13.31 42.45
C SER A 347 -1.62 -13.36 40.92
N LEU A 348 -2.62 -13.99 40.29
CA LEU A 348 -2.77 -14.05 38.83
C LEU A 348 -2.94 -12.67 38.20
N MET A 349 -3.63 -11.76 38.89
CA MET A 349 -3.85 -10.39 38.42
C MET A 349 -2.73 -9.41 38.81
N GLU A 350 -1.64 -9.92 39.40
CA GLU A 350 -0.48 -9.15 39.91
C GLU A 350 -0.89 -8.01 40.85
N MET A 351 -1.93 -8.23 41.66
CA MET A 351 -2.37 -7.25 42.64
C MET A 351 -1.59 -7.42 43.95
N LYS A 352 -0.95 -6.33 44.39
CA LYS A 352 -0.34 -6.26 45.73
C LYS A 352 -1.44 -6.39 46.78
N GLU A 353 -1.25 -7.33 47.71
CA GLU A 353 -2.05 -7.65 48.92
C GLU A 353 -3.45 -7.02 48.97
N LEU A 354 -4.46 -7.86 48.78
CA LEU A 354 -5.86 -7.47 48.94
C LEU A 354 -6.16 -7.22 50.43
N SER A 355 -6.91 -6.16 50.74
CA SER A 355 -7.32 -5.86 52.12
C SER A 355 -8.41 -6.83 52.59
N GLY A 356 -8.40 -7.20 53.88
CA GLY A 356 -9.44 -8.03 54.48
C GLY A 356 -9.23 -9.53 54.29
N MET A 357 -8.00 -9.98 54.04
CA MET A 357 -7.66 -11.41 53.89
C MET A 357 -7.49 -12.14 55.23
N GLN A 358 -7.93 -11.54 56.34
CA GLN A 358 -7.91 -12.19 57.65
C GLN A 358 -9.12 -13.11 57.84
N PRO A 359 -8.96 -14.29 58.48
CA PRO A 359 -10.08 -15.13 58.92
C PRO A 359 -11.00 -14.39 59.89
N LEU A 360 -12.31 -14.62 59.83
CA LEU A 360 -13.33 -13.94 60.67
C LEU A 360 -13.51 -14.61 62.04
N GLN A 361 -12.92 -15.79 62.25
CA GLN A 361 -12.98 -16.50 63.52
C GLN A 361 -12.47 -15.59 64.66
N HIS A 362 -13.29 -15.41 65.70
CA HIS A 362 -12.98 -14.66 66.92
C HIS A 362 -13.09 -13.12 66.86
N PHE A 363 -13.54 -12.52 65.73
CA PHE A 363 -13.76 -11.08 65.68
C PHE A 363 -15.12 -10.63 66.27
N PRO A 364 -15.16 -9.56 67.10
CA PRO A 364 -16.42 -8.95 67.52
C PRO A 364 -17.21 -8.42 66.31
N GLN A 365 -18.53 -8.27 66.46
CA GLN A 365 -19.44 -8.04 65.34
C GLN A 365 -19.13 -6.77 64.52
N GLU A 366 -18.70 -5.69 65.17
CA GLU A 366 -18.22 -4.47 64.47
C GLU A 366 -16.97 -4.74 63.61
N ARG A 367 -15.99 -5.47 64.14
CA ARG A 367 -14.78 -5.84 63.38
C ARG A 367 -15.11 -6.77 62.21
N ARG A 368 -16.09 -7.66 62.34
CA ARG A 368 -16.56 -8.51 61.23
C ARG A 368 -17.20 -7.67 60.11
N ALA A 369 -17.98 -6.65 60.45
CA ALA A 369 -18.54 -5.72 59.46
C ALA A 369 -17.44 -4.92 58.73
N GLU A 370 -16.41 -4.47 59.45
CA GLU A 370 -15.24 -3.79 58.87
C GLU A 370 -14.47 -4.69 57.89
N VAL A 371 -14.14 -5.93 58.29
CA VAL A 371 -13.46 -6.91 57.43
C VAL A 371 -14.32 -7.29 56.24
N GLY A 372 -15.64 -7.43 56.41
CA GLY A 372 -16.59 -7.64 55.32
C GLY A 372 -16.55 -6.52 54.28
N LEU A 373 -16.53 -5.26 54.73
CA LEU A 373 -16.38 -4.10 53.84
C LEU A 373 -15.02 -4.09 53.12
N GLN A 374 -13.94 -4.51 53.78
CA GLN A 374 -12.62 -4.65 53.15
C GLN A 374 -12.60 -5.74 52.08
N LYS A 375 -13.19 -6.92 52.36
CA LYS A 375 -13.36 -8.01 51.40
C LYS A 375 -14.17 -7.55 50.18
N GLN A 376 -15.24 -6.78 50.39
CA GLN A 376 -16.05 -6.23 49.29
C GLN A 376 -15.27 -5.22 48.43
N LYS A 377 -14.49 -4.33 49.05
CA LYS A 377 -13.61 -3.40 48.33
C LYS A 377 -12.52 -4.14 47.54
N ALA A 378 -11.93 -5.19 48.10
CA ALA A 378 -10.95 -6.03 47.42
C ALA A 378 -11.54 -6.72 46.18
N LEU A 379 -12.75 -7.29 46.31
CA LEU A 379 -13.50 -7.87 45.21
C LEU A 379 -13.79 -6.84 44.11
N GLU A 380 -14.20 -5.62 44.49
CA GLU A 380 -14.49 -4.55 43.53
C GLU A 380 -13.23 -4.12 42.75
N LEU A 381 -12.07 -4.06 43.42
CA LEU A 381 -10.79 -3.78 42.77
C LEU A 381 -10.39 -4.89 41.79
N LEU A 382 -10.52 -6.15 42.20
CA LEU A 382 -10.31 -7.32 41.34
C LEU A 382 -11.20 -7.27 40.11
N TYR A 383 -12.50 -7.03 40.30
CA TYR A 383 -13.46 -6.91 39.21
C TYR A 383 -13.08 -5.80 38.23
N LYS A 384 -12.72 -4.62 38.73
CA LYS A 384 -12.26 -3.49 37.89
C LYS A 384 -11.01 -3.86 37.11
N LYS A 385 -10.03 -4.54 37.74
CA LYS A 385 -8.80 -4.99 37.08
C LYS A 385 -9.09 -6.01 35.98
N ILE A 386 -9.92 -7.02 36.26
CA ILE A 386 -10.34 -8.04 35.29
C ILE A 386 -11.05 -7.38 34.11
N ARG A 387 -11.98 -6.46 34.38
CA ARG A 387 -12.72 -5.76 33.31
C ARG A 387 -11.81 -4.90 32.44
N ASN A 388 -10.85 -4.21 33.04
CA ASN A 388 -9.86 -3.43 32.30
C ASN A 388 -8.98 -4.32 31.41
N LEU A 389 -8.56 -5.47 31.93
CA LEU A 389 -7.78 -6.45 31.15
C LEU A 389 -8.60 -7.03 30.01
N GLN A 390 -9.87 -7.36 30.24
CA GLN A 390 -10.79 -7.83 29.21
C GLN A 390 -10.92 -6.81 28.07
N VAL A 391 -11.20 -5.54 28.39
CA VAL A 391 -11.30 -4.48 27.37
C VAL A 391 -9.96 -4.25 26.65
N CYS A 392 -8.83 -4.37 27.36
CA CYS A 392 -7.50 -4.26 26.77
C CYS A 392 -7.23 -5.41 25.79
N LEU A 393 -7.67 -6.62 26.13
CA LEU A 393 -7.54 -7.82 25.32
C LEU A 393 -8.43 -7.74 24.08
N GLU A 394 -9.70 -7.38 24.22
CA GLU A 394 -10.63 -7.15 23.09
C GLU A 394 -10.07 -6.11 22.09
N ARG A 395 -9.47 -5.02 22.59
CA ARG A 395 -8.82 -4.01 21.73
C ARG A 395 -7.59 -4.57 21.02
N LYS A 396 -6.78 -5.39 21.69
CA LYS A 396 -5.61 -6.04 21.07
C LYS A 396 -6.02 -7.06 20.01
N GLU A 397 -7.08 -7.82 20.26
CA GLU A 397 -7.64 -8.75 19.28
C GLU A 397 -8.12 -8.03 18.03
N GLU A 398 -8.81 -6.90 18.18
CA GLU A 398 -9.25 -6.11 17.01
C GLU A 398 -8.06 -5.61 16.19
N VAL A 399 -7.02 -5.09 16.85
CA VAL A 399 -5.78 -4.69 16.18
C VAL A 399 -5.10 -5.87 15.49
N LEU A 400 -5.14 -7.07 16.08
CA LEU A 400 -4.59 -8.27 15.44
C LEU A 400 -5.38 -8.67 14.18
N LYS A 401 -6.71 -8.55 14.18
CA LYS A 401 -7.52 -8.77 12.97
C LYS A 401 -7.15 -7.80 11.84
N ASP A 402 -6.90 -6.54 12.17
CA ASP A 402 -6.43 -5.55 11.18
C ASP A 402 -5.08 -5.94 10.57
N TYR A 403 -4.16 -6.46 11.39
CA TYR A 403 -2.89 -7.00 10.91
C TYR A 403 -3.06 -8.24 10.05
N GLU A 404 -3.94 -9.18 10.43
CA GLU A 404 -4.28 -10.35 9.61
C GLU A 404 -4.80 -9.93 8.24
N GLY A 405 -5.69 -8.94 8.18
CA GLY A 405 -6.19 -8.36 6.93
C GLY A 405 -5.07 -7.72 6.10
N SER A 406 -4.18 -6.96 6.73
CA SER A 406 -3.03 -6.34 6.07
C SER A 406 -2.05 -7.38 5.49
N VAL A 407 -1.81 -8.47 6.22
CA VAL A 407 -0.97 -9.58 5.77
C VAL A 407 -1.60 -10.30 4.58
N GLU A 408 -2.92 -10.48 4.58
CA GLU A 408 -3.62 -11.12 3.47
C GLU A 408 -3.60 -10.25 2.21
N GLN A 409 -3.76 -8.93 2.34
CA GLN A 409 -3.56 -7.99 1.24
C GLN A 409 -2.13 -8.05 0.69
N LEU A 410 -1.13 -8.16 1.56
CA LEU A 410 0.27 -8.31 1.15
C LEU A 410 0.48 -9.61 0.36
N ARG A 411 -0.12 -10.72 0.78
CA ARG A 411 -0.06 -11.99 0.03
C ARG A 411 -0.67 -11.87 -1.36
N GLN A 412 -1.82 -11.21 -1.46
CA GLN A 412 -2.49 -10.97 -2.76
C GLN A 412 -1.63 -10.08 -3.67
N SER A 413 -1.04 -9.01 -3.13
CA SER A 413 -0.11 -8.14 -3.85
C SER A 413 1.15 -8.87 -4.30
N GLN A 414 1.70 -9.75 -3.46
CA GLN A 414 2.85 -10.56 -3.85
C GLN A 414 2.49 -11.55 -4.97
N ALA A 415 1.30 -12.15 -4.93
CA ALA A 415 0.83 -13.04 -5.98
C ALA A 415 0.61 -12.31 -7.31
N SER A 416 0.06 -11.08 -7.30
CA SER A 416 -0.11 -10.29 -8.52
C SER A 416 1.24 -9.83 -9.08
N LEU A 417 2.20 -9.47 -8.23
CA LEU A 417 3.56 -9.15 -8.65
C LEU A 417 4.24 -10.33 -9.35
N ARG A 418 4.11 -11.54 -8.80
CA ARG A 418 4.67 -12.75 -9.44
C ARG A 418 4.08 -13.00 -10.83
N ARG A 419 2.76 -12.86 -10.99
CA ARG A 419 2.12 -12.96 -12.31
C ARG A 419 2.64 -11.90 -13.28
N CYS A 420 2.79 -10.66 -12.81
CA CYS A 420 3.35 -9.59 -13.64
C CYS A 420 4.79 -9.89 -14.06
N GLN A 421 5.62 -10.43 -13.15
CA GLN A 421 6.98 -10.86 -13.48
C GLN A 421 7.00 -11.98 -14.52
N GLU A 422 6.12 -12.98 -14.39
CA GLU A 422 5.99 -14.05 -15.39
C GLU A 422 5.58 -13.52 -16.77
N GLU A 423 4.63 -12.58 -16.84
CA GLU A 423 4.25 -11.93 -18.10
C GLU A 423 5.39 -11.09 -18.69
N MET A 424 6.15 -10.39 -17.84
CA MET A 424 7.34 -9.66 -18.29
C MET A 424 8.39 -10.60 -18.89
N SER A 425 8.67 -11.73 -18.26
CA SER A 425 9.61 -12.73 -18.82
C SER A 425 9.11 -13.32 -20.14
N LYS A 426 7.81 -13.58 -20.29
CA LYS A 426 7.25 -14.04 -21.58
C LYS A 426 7.40 -13.00 -22.67
N LEU A 427 7.14 -11.73 -22.37
CA LEU A 427 7.30 -10.63 -23.32
C LEU A 427 8.78 -10.41 -23.69
N GLU A 428 9.68 -10.57 -22.73
CA GLU A 428 11.13 -10.57 -22.99
C GLU A 428 11.48 -11.69 -23.98
N ASP A 429 11.05 -12.93 -23.74
CA ASP A 429 11.31 -14.05 -24.65
C ASP A 429 10.72 -13.82 -26.05
N GLU A 430 9.52 -13.24 -26.14
CA GLU A 430 8.90 -12.88 -27.43
C GLU A 430 9.71 -11.81 -28.16
N ALA A 431 10.16 -10.77 -27.45
CA ALA A 431 10.97 -9.71 -28.02
C ALA A 431 12.32 -10.24 -28.56
N HIS A 432 12.93 -11.20 -27.86
CA HIS A 432 14.15 -11.87 -28.34
C HIS A 432 13.87 -12.68 -29.61
N ARG A 433 12.79 -13.47 -29.64
CA ARG A 433 12.38 -14.24 -30.83
C ARG A 433 12.09 -13.34 -32.03
N GLU A 434 11.35 -12.25 -31.83
CA GLU A 434 11.12 -11.26 -32.89
C GLU A 434 12.42 -10.61 -33.38
N ALA A 435 13.38 -10.34 -32.49
CA ALA A 435 14.66 -9.76 -32.86
C ALA A 435 15.48 -10.71 -33.74
N GLU A 436 15.47 -12.00 -33.43
CA GLU A 436 16.09 -13.05 -34.23
C GLU A 436 15.43 -13.16 -35.62
N GLU A 437 14.10 -13.18 -35.68
CA GLU A 437 13.37 -13.20 -36.95
C GLU A 437 13.69 -11.97 -37.80
N LYS A 438 13.66 -10.77 -37.20
CA LYS A 438 14.04 -9.52 -37.88
C LYS A 438 15.48 -9.57 -38.40
N ALA A 439 16.41 -10.19 -37.69
CA ALA A 439 17.78 -10.35 -38.16
C ALA A 439 17.86 -11.29 -39.37
N LEU A 440 17.19 -12.44 -39.33
CA LEU A 440 17.13 -13.39 -40.45
C LEU A 440 16.49 -12.78 -41.70
N LEU A 441 15.39 -12.02 -41.53
CA LEU A 441 14.72 -11.34 -42.63
C LEU A 441 15.61 -10.27 -43.27
N ARG A 442 16.37 -9.51 -42.46
CA ARG A 442 17.35 -8.55 -42.98
C ARG A 442 18.43 -9.24 -43.79
N GLU A 443 18.96 -10.35 -43.31
CA GLU A 443 19.98 -11.11 -44.05
C GLU A 443 19.42 -11.65 -45.37
N ALA A 444 18.20 -12.19 -45.37
CA ALA A 444 17.53 -12.67 -46.58
C ALA A 444 17.31 -11.53 -47.60
N LEU A 445 16.91 -10.35 -47.12
CA LEU A 445 16.73 -9.16 -47.94
C LEU A 445 18.06 -8.71 -48.57
N GLU A 446 19.14 -8.65 -47.80
CA GLU A 446 20.48 -8.32 -48.29
C GLU A 446 20.95 -9.31 -49.36
N ARG A 447 20.77 -10.62 -49.14
CA ARG A 447 21.09 -11.67 -50.12
C ARG A 447 20.32 -11.47 -51.43
N MET A 448 19.02 -11.19 -51.36
CA MET A 448 18.17 -10.95 -52.54
C MET A 448 18.57 -9.67 -53.28
N GLN A 449 18.91 -8.59 -52.57
CA GLN A 449 19.42 -7.36 -53.17
C GLN A 449 20.72 -7.61 -53.95
N LEU A 450 21.66 -8.35 -53.36
CA LEU A 450 22.92 -8.72 -54.03
C LEU A 450 22.67 -9.55 -55.29
N GLN A 451 21.74 -10.51 -55.26
CA GLN A 451 21.34 -11.30 -56.43
C GLN A 451 20.75 -10.42 -57.53
N LEU A 452 19.84 -9.52 -57.16
CA LEU A 452 19.15 -8.63 -58.09
C LEU A 452 20.12 -7.63 -58.74
N ASP A 453 21.09 -7.11 -57.99
CA ASP A 453 22.14 -6.26 -58.55
C ASP A 453 23.08 -7.02 -59.48
N ARG A 454 23.40 -8.28 -59.17
CA ARG A 454 24.16 -9.16 -60.08
C ARG A 454 23.39 -9.38 -61.39
N GLU A 455 22.10 -9.69 -61.33
CA GLU A 455 21.26 -9.84 -62.52
C GLU A 455 21.18 -8.55 -63.34
N ARG A 456 21.01 -7.39 -62.69
CA ARG A 456 21.00 -6.09 -63.36
C ARG A 456 22.30 -5.85 -64.13
N ARG A 457 23.45 -6.13 -63.51
CA ARG A 457 24.77 -6.02 -64.17
C ARG A 457 24.88 -6.97 -65.36
N LEU A 458 24.45 -8.22 -65.22
CA LEU A 458 24.46 -9.21 -66.30
C LEU A 458 23.54 -8.79 -67.46
N ARG A 459 22.32 -8.32 -67.17
CA ARG A 459 21.37 -7.80 -68.18
C ARG A 459 21.94 -6.58 -68.90
N GLN A 460 22.60 -5.67 -68.19
CA GLN A 460 23.28 -4.52 -68.80
C GLN A 460 24.43 -4.95 -69.70
N ALA A 461 25.26 -5.91 -69.27
CA ALA A 461 26.33 -6.47 -70.08
C ALA A 461 25.80 -7.15 -71.36
N ALA A 462 24.74 -7.96 -71.23
CA ALA A 462 24.09 -8.62 -72.37
C ALA A 462 23.50 -7.63 -73.37
N LYS A 463 22.92 -6.51 -72.90
CA LYS A 463 22.44 -5.41 -73.77
C LYS A 463 23.59 -4.77 -74.55
N ARG A 464 24.76 -4.59 -73.93
CA ARG A 464 25.95 -4.02 -74.59
C ARG A 464 26.59 -4.94 -75.63
N HIS A 465 26.42 -6.26 -75.51
CA HIS A 465 26.93 -7.24 -76.49
C HIS A 465 25.97 -7.49 -77.67
N LYS A 466 24.77 -6.91 -77.65
CA LYS A 466 23.77 -7.00 -78.74
C LYS A 466 23.79 -5.79 -79.70
N VAL A 467 24.73 -4.87 -79.50
CA VAL A 467 25.07 -3.75 -80.40
C VAL A 467 26.41 -4.09 -81.03
#